data_AF-A0A4Y8KSL1-F1
#
_entry.id   AF-A0A4Y8KSL1-F1
#
_cell.length_a   1.000
_cell.length_b   1.000
_cell.length_c   1.000
_cell.angle_alpha   90.00
_cell.angle_beta   90.00
_cell.angle_gamma   90.00
#
_symmetry.space_group_name_H-M   'P 1'
#
loop_
_entity.id
_entity.type
_entity.pdbx_description
1 polymer ?
#
loop_
_entity_poly.entity_id
_entity_poly.type
_entity_poly.pdbx_seq_one_letter_code
_entity_poly.pdbx_strand_id
1 'polypeptide(L)'
;MSVKQVIIQESNTVSNQSVSIPFDFTNKESLPEGKNVGNSIVITPITVRTWFKIKPYFVHIDKEDIDKIIIKQGVEFDSDIRDVINKYDSLLFEVVCIGIHNKKGDMPGWFKNVLMDNCTWEDIGILLNAIIYHIGTTAFMNSITALKNVSPLDEEEIIALQQNKEKWNRKAALRS
;
A
#
# COMPACT_ATOMS: atom_id res chain seq x y z
N MET A 1 5.18 15.51 12.40
CA MET A 1 4.48 16.17 11.26
C MET A 1 3.00 16.15 11.57
N SER A 2 2.34 17.30 11.79
CA SER A 2 1.14 17.32 12.65
C SER A 2 -0.04 18.06 12.03
N VAL A 3 -1.18 17.38 11.93
CA VAL A 3 -2.54 17.85 11.54
C VAL A 3 -2.74 18.38 10.11
N LYS A 4 -1.88 19.26 9.58
CA LYS A 4 -2.09 19.89 8.26
C LYS A 4 -2.04 18.90 7.09
N GLN A 5 -1.14 17.92 7.14
CA GLN A 5 -0.98 16.93 6.07
C GLN A 5 -2.16 15.96 5.98
N VAL A 6 -2.72 15.55 7.13
CA VAL A 6 -3.88 14.65 7.19
C VAL A 6 -5.14 15.33 6.64
N ILE A 7 -5.40 16.58 7.02
CA ILE A 7 -6.55 17.35 6.50
C ILE A 7 -6.47 17.52 4.97
N ILE A 8 -5.26 17.74 4.44
CA ILE A 8 -5.04 17.84 3.00
C ILE A 8 -5.32 16.51 2.30
N GLN A 9 -4.89 15.39 2.88
CA GLN A 9 -5.17 14.06 2.33
C GLN A 9 -6.67 13.74 2.30
N GLU A 10 -7.40 14.02 3.38
CA GLU A 10 -8.85 13.79 3.45
C GLU A 10 -9.62 14.64 2.42
N SER A 11 -9.29 15.93 2.31
CA SER A 11 -9.87 16.83 1.31
C SER A 11 -9.60 16.36 -0.14
N ASN A 12 -8.36 15.98 -0.43
CA ASN A 12 -7.95 15.53 -1.77
C ASN A 12 -8.58 14.17 -2.15
N THR A 13 -8.87 13.33 -1.16
CA THR A 13 -9.53 12.05 -1.37
C THR A 13 -10.99 12.24 -1.75
N VAL A 14 -11.71 13.11 -1.03
CA VAL A 14 -13.11 13.47 -1.34
C VAL A 14 -13.22 14.07 -2.75
N SER A 15 -12.20 14.81 -3.19
CA SER A 15 -12.16 15.41 -4.53
C SER A 15 -11.62 14.49 -5.63
N ASN A 16 -11.29 13.22 -5.34
CA ASN A 16 -10.67 12.28 -6.28
C ASN A 16 -9.38 12.85 -6.92
N GLN A 17 -8.63 13.67 -6.19
CA GLN A 17 -7.39 14.26 -6.66
C GLN A 17 -6.19 13.40 -6.26
N SER A 18 -5.10 13.55 -7.01
CA SER A 18 -3.83 12.90 -6.65
C SER A 18 -3.18 13.64 -5.49
N VAL A 19 -2.53 12.90 -4.59
CA VAL A 19 -1.74 13.46 -3.48
C VAL A 19 -0.26 13.33 -3.82
N SER A 20 0.48 14.44 -3.73
CA SER A 20 1.93 14.45 -3.84
C SER A 20 2.54 14.53 -2.44
N ILE A 21 3.25 13.48 -2.04
CA ILE A 21 3.94 13.39 -0.75
C ILE A 21 5.42 13.70 -1.01
N PRO A 22 5.99 14.76 -0.39
CA PRO A 22 7.42 15.02 -0.48
C PRO A 22 8.22 13.80 -0.01
N PHE A 23 9.18 13.35 -0.82
CA PHE A 23 9.97 12.16 -0.54
C PHE A 23 11.36 12.30 -1.15
N ASP A 24 12.39 12.11 -0.34
CA ASP A 24 13.78 12.21 -0.79
C ASP A 24 14.40 10.82 -0.94
N PHE A 25 14.78 10.47 -2.16
CA PHE A 25 15.47 9.21 -2.46
C PHE A 25 16.95 9.34 -2.10
N THR A 26 17.25 9.11 -0.82
CA THR A 26 18.58 9.23 -0.23
C THR A 26 19.58 8.22 -0.79
N ASN A 27 19.16 6.97 -0.99
CA ASN A 27 19.98 5.91 -1.58
C ASN A 27 19.91 5.94 -3.11
N LYS A 28 20.72 6.81 -3.71
CA LYS A 28 20.82 6.99 -5.16
C LYS A 28 21.49 5.82 -5.88
N GLU A 29 22.27 4.99 -5.18
CA GLU A 29 22.94 3.83 -5.77
C GLU A 29 21.96 2.72 -6.15
N SER A 30 20.81 2.64 -5.46
CA SER A 30 19.72 1.72 -5.80
C SER A 30 19.03 2.07 -7.14
N LEU A 31 19.18 3.30 -7.64
CA LEU A 31 18.48 3.77 -8.82
C LEU A 31 19.14 3.19 -10.09
N PRO A 32 18.34 2.68 -11.05
CA PRO A 32 18.89 2.28 -12.33
C PRO A 32 19.52 3.45 -13.07
N GLU A 33 20.57 3.15 -13.84
CA GLU A 33 21.31 4.16 -14.60
C GLU A 33 20.37 4.99 -15.51
N GLY A 34 20.52 6.31 -15.46
CA GLY A 34 19.70 7.25 -16.24
C GLY A 34 18.26 7.43 -15.76
N LYS A 35 17.84 6.85 -14.62
CA LYS A 35 16.52 7.11 -14.03
C LYS A 35 16.54 8.30 -13.09
N ASN A 36 15.54 9.18 -13.26
CA ASN A 36 15.26 10.27 -12.35
C ASN A 36 13.89 10.03 -11.70
N VAL A 37 13.87 9.94 -10.37
CA VAL A 37 12.69 9.62 -9.55
C VAL A 37 12.01 10.85 -8.93
N GLY A 38 12.57 12.05 -9.13
CA GLY A 38 12.06 13.29 -8.55
C GLY A 38 12.19 13.36 -7.02
N ASN A 39 11.46 14.30 -6.41
CA ASN A 39 11.51 14.61 -4.96
C ASN A 39 10.15 14.40 -4.27
N SER A 40 9.26 13.61 -4.89
CA SER A 40 7.96 13.28 -4.32
C SER A 40 7.44 11.95 -4.84
N ILE A 41 6.63 11.30 -4.01
CA ILE A 41 5.80 10.16 -4.40
C ILE A 41 4.39 10.68 -4.64
N VAL A 42 3.85 10.39 -5.82
CA VAL A 42 2.49 10.78 -6.20
C VAL A 42 1.57 9.56 -6.12
N ILE A 43 0.55 9.64 -5.27
CA ILE A 43 -0.51 8.65 -5.16
C ILE A 43 -1.72 9.17 -5.92
N THR A 44 -2.11 8.44 -6.97
CA THR A 44 -3.28 8.76 -7.80
C THR A 44 -4.51 8.02 -7.27
N PRO A 45 -5.74 8.49 -7.60
CA PRO A 45 -6.97 7.82 -7.18
C PRO A 45 -6.99 6.34 -7.52
N ILE A 46 -7.30 5.49 -6.53
CA ILE A 46 -7.23 4.03 -6.66
C ILE A 46 -8.26 3.53 -7.67
N THR A 47 -7.78 2.80 -8.69
CA THR A 47 -8.68 2.20 -9.67
C THR A 47 -9.31 0.93 -9.11
N VAL A 48 -10.49 0.56 -9.63
CA VAL A 48 -11.15 -0.73 -9.30
C VAL A 48 -10.21 -1.91 -9.48
N ARG A 49 -9.38 -1.91 -10.55
CA ARG A 49 -8.38 -2.96 -10.78
C ARG A 49 -7.40 -3.08 -9.62
N THR A 50 -6.88 -1.95 -9.15
CA THR A 50 -5.90 -1.92 -8.06
C THR A 50 -6.54 -2.25 -6.73
N TRP A 51 -7.76 -1.80 -6.51
CA TRP A 51 -8.58 -2.21 -5.37
C TRP A 51 -8.67 -3.74 -5.27
N PHE A 52 -9.00 -4.43 -6.38
CA PHE A 52 -9.03 -5.90 -6.43
C PHE A 52 -7.65 -6.55 -6.25
N LYS A 53 -6.55 -5.90 -6.66
CA LYS A 53 -5.19 -6.40 -6.42
C LYS A 53 -4.79 -6.28 -4.95
N ILE A 54 -5.17 -5.20 -4.29
CA ILE A 54 -4.81 -4.90 -2.89
C ILE A 54 -5.65 -5.76 -1.92
N LYS A 55 -6.92 -6.00 -2.24
CA LYS A 55 -7.88 -6.70 -1.36
C LYS A 55 -7.35 -8.02 -0.76
N PRO A 56 -6.75 -8.96 -1.51
CA PRO A 56 -6.24 -10.21 -0.97
C PRO A 56 -5.17 -10.01 0.11
N TYR A 57 -4.36 -8.96 0.02
CA TYR A 57 -3.31 -8.69 1.01
C TYR A 57 -3.93 -8.34 2.36
N PHE A 58 -4.90 -7.42 2.40
CA PHE A 58 -5.59 -7.05 3.64
C PHE A 58 -6.39 -8.17 4.30
N VAL A 59 -6.80 -9.20 3.54
CA VAL A 59 -7.47 -10.38 4.12
C VAL A 59 -6.55 -11.11 5.12
N HIS A 60 -5.24 -11.11 4.89
CA HIS A 60 -4.27 -11.81 5.74
C HIS A 60 -3.78 -10.99 6.93
N ILE A 61 -4.27 -9.76 7.12
CA ILE A 61 -3.92 -8.90 8.25
C ILE A 61 -5.03 -8.99 9.29
N ASP A 62 -4.69 -9.17 10.57
CA ASP A 62 -5.66 -9.16 11.66
C ASP A 62 -6.44 -7.84 11.70
N LYS A 63 -7.74 -7.90 12.00
CA LYS A 63 -8.61 -6.72 11.97
C LYS A 63 -8.11 -5.63 12.95
N GLU A 64 -7.71 -6.04 14.14
CA GLU A 64 -7.17 -5.16 15.18
C GLU A 64 -5.89 -4.45 14.72
N ASP A 65 -5.07 -5.14 13.94
CA ASP A 65 -3.84 -4.58 13.39
C ASP A 65 -4.12 -3.61 12.23
N ILE A 66 -5.14 -3.90 11.40
CA ILE A 66 -5.61 -2.94 10.38
C ILE A 66 -6.10 -1.65 11.04
N ASP A 67 -6.84 -1.75 12.14
CA ASP A 67 -7.36 -0.58 12.85
C ASP A 67 -6.24 0.29 13.46
N LYS A 68 -5.09 -0.31 13.78
CA LYS A 68 -3.89 0.41 14.27
C LYS A 68 -3.13 1.14 13.16
N ILE A 69 -2.95 0.51 11.98
CA ILE A 69 -2.22 1.13 10.85
C ILE A 69 -3.02 2.21 10.12
N ILE A 70 -4.35 2.23 10.27
CA ILE A 70 -5.17 3.35 9.82
C ILE A 70 -4.90 4.53 10.77
N ILE A 71 -3.86 5.30 10.47
CA ILE A 71 -3.57 6.58 11.13
C ILE A 71 -4.79 7.48 10.96
N LYS A 72 -5.52 7.67 12.06
CA LYS A 72 -6.63 8.63 12.18
C LYS A 72 -6.06 10.00 12.49
N GLN A 73 -6.83 11.04 12.19
CA GLN A 73 -6.44 12.41 12.47
C GLN A 73 -6.02 12.60 13.94
N GLY A 74 -4.78 13.03 14.16
CA GLY A 74 -4.20 13.24 15.50
C GLY A 74 -3.44 12.05 16.10
N VAL A 75 -3.34 10.92 15.40
CA VAL A 75 -2.49 9.80 15.81
C VAL A 75 -1.08 9.99 15.22
N GLU A 76 -0.06 10.03 16.07
CA GLU A 76 1.34 10.06 15.64
C GLU A 76 1.86 8.65 15.37
N PHE A 77 2.87 8.53 14.51
CA PHE A 77 3.56 7.27 14.30
C PHE A 77 4.28 6.86 15.59
N ASP A 78 3.94 5.69 16.14
CA ASP A 78 4.47 5.20 17.41
C ASP A 78 5.04 3.77 17.29
N SER A 79 5.47 3.21 18.42
CA SER A 79 6.02 1.85 18.48
C SER A 79 5.00 0.79 18.08
N ASP A 80 3.72 0.98 18.41
CA ASP A 80 2.68 -0.01 18.13
C ASP A 80 2.41 -0.09 16.63
N ILE A 81 2.35 1.06 15.95
CA ILE A 81 2.25 1.13 14.48
C ILE A 81 3.47 0.48 13.84
N ARG A 82 4.67 0.78 14.35
CA ARG A 82 5.91 0.17 13.85
C ARG A 82 5.91 -1.36 14.01
N ASP A 83 5.44 -1.88 15.14
CA ASP A 83 5.40 -3.32 15.41
C ASP A 83 4.43 -4.02 14.46
N VAL A 84 3.28 -3.41 14.17
CA VAL A 84 2.36 -3.92 13.15
C VAL A 84 2.99 -3.90 11.77
N ILE A 85 3.66 -2.80 11.39
CA ILE A 85 4.34 -2.71 10.08
C ILE A 85 5.40 -3.81 9.97
N ASN A 86 6.16 -4.06 11.03
CA ASN A 86 7.18 -5.10 11.07
C ASN A 86 6.57 -6.51 11.01
N LYS A 87 5.43 -6.74 11.68
CA LYS A 87 4.69 -8.03 11.66
C LYS A 87 4.23 -8.40 10.25
N TYR A 88 3.87 -7.43 9.41
CA TYR A 88 3.34 -7.64 8.06
C TYR A 88 4.22 -7.02 6.96
N ASP A 89 5.51 -6.86 7.22
CA ASP A 89 6.48 -6.11 6.41
C ASP A 89 6.31 -6.26 4.88
N SER A 90 6.46 -7.49 4.39
CA SER A 90 6.45 -7.89 2.99
C SER A 90 5.06 -7.72 2.37
N LEU A 91 4.01 -7.88 3.17
CA LEU A 91 2.62 -7.77 2.75
C LEU A 91 2.22 -6.30 2.60
N LEU A 92 2.49 -5.48 3.61
CA LEU A 92 2.20 -4.05 3.59
C LEU A 92 3.05 -3.33 2.57
N PHE A 93 4.31 -3.73 2.39
CA PHE A 93 5.15 -3.17 1.36
C PHE A 93 4.62 -3.46 -0.05
N GLU A 94 4.11 -4.67 -0.29
CA GLU A 94 3.48 -5.02 -1.58
C GLU A 94 2.22 -4.16 -1.83
N VAL A 95 1.41 -3.93 -0.81
CA VAL A 95 0.28 -2.99 -0.88
C VAL A 95 0.74 -1.58 -1.25
N VAL A 96 1.80 -1.09 -0.60
CA VAL A 96 2.37 0.23 -0.88
C VAL A 96 2.83 0.33 -2.34
N CYS A 97 3.60 -0.64 -2.82
CA CYS A 97 4.06 -0.64 -4.20
C CYS A 97 2.89 -0.66 -5.19
N ILE A 98 1.88 -1.50 -4.97
CA ILE A 98 0.69 -1.59 -5.82
C ILE A 98 -0.12 -0.28 -5.81
N GLY A 99 -0.26 0.36 -4.65
CA GLY A 99 -0.99 1.62 -4.50
C GLY A 99 -0.29 2.79 -5.19
N ILE A 100 1.04 2.89 -5.08
CA ILE A 100 1.83 3.91 -5.80
C ILE A 100 1.82 3.63 -7.30
N HIS A 101 2.05 2.38 -7.71
CA HIS A 101 2.00 1.95 -9.11
C HIS A 101 0.58 1.56 -9.57
N ASN A 102 -0.40 2.42 -9.29
CA ASN A 102 -1.79 2.21 -9.69
C ASN A 102 -2.06 2.73 -11.13
N LYS A 103 -1.30 2.25 -12.11
CA LYS A 103 -1.49 2.60 -13.53
C LYS A 103 -1.51 1.36 -14.42
N LYS A 104 -1.87 1.56 -15.70
CA LYS A 104 -1.77 0.50 -16.70
C LYS A 104 -0.29 0.13 -16.90
N GLY A 105 -0.04 -1.16 -17.08
CA GLY A 105 1.31 -1.71 -17.24
C GLY A 105 1.73 -2.53 -16.03
N ASP A 106 2.87 -3.18 -16.17
CA ASP A 106 3.51 -3.89 -15.08
C ASP A 106 4.45 -2.93 -14.34
N MET A 107 4.59 -3.18 -13.04
CA MET A 107 5.52 -2.45 -12.20
C MET A 107 6.95 -2.71 -12.68
N PRO A 108 7.81 -1.69 -12.82
CA PRO A 108 9.20 -1.90 -13.18
C PRO A 108 9.91 -2.77 -12.13
N GLY A 109 10.72 -3.74 -12.57
CA GLY A 109 11.39 -4.68 -11.66
C GLY A 109 12.30 -4.03 -10.62
N TRP A 110 12.84 -2.84 -10.91
CA TRP A 110 13.67 -2.06 -9.98
C TRP A 110 12.85 -1.28 -8.94
N PHE A 111 11.57 -1.00 -9.21
CA PHE A 111 10.78 -0.06 -8.42
C PHE A 111 10.64 -0.50 -6.97
N LYS A 112 10.36 -1.79 -6.77
CA LYS A 112 10.19 -2.39 -5.45
C LYS A 112 11.46 -2.23 -4.61
N ASN A 113 12.62 -2.59 -5.18
CA ASN A 113 13.90 -2.53 -4.48
C ASN A 113 14.30 -1.09 -4.15
N VAL A 114 14.18 -0.17 -5.11
CA VAL A 114 14.46 1.26 -4.87
C VAL A 114 13.60 1.80 -3.73
N LEU A 115 12.30 1.49 -3.71
CA LEU A 115 11.44 1.98 -2.64
C LEU A 115 11.81 1.36 -1.28
N MET A 116 12.19 0.08 -1.25
CA MET A 116 12.64 -0.63 -0.05
C MET A 116 13.93 -0.01 0.51
N ASP A 117 14.87 0.30 -0.38
CA ASP A 117 16.19 0.83 -0.01
C ASP A 117 16.14 2.30 0.43
N ASN A 118 15.01 2.98 0.23
CA ASN A 118 14.83 4.40 0.51
C ASN A 118 13.75 4.70 1.56
N CYS A 119 12.91 3.73 1.95
CA CYS A 119 11.85 3.95 2.93
C CYS A 119 12.25 3.50 4.34
N THR A 120 11.93 4.33 5.32
CA THR A 120 11.85 3.93 6.73
C THR A 120 10.48 3.30 7.04
N TRP A 121 10.33 2.71 8.22
CA TRP A 121 9.01 2.24 8.68
C TRP A 121 7.97 3.36 8.79
N GLU A 122 8.39 4.57 9.15
CA GLU A 122 7.50 5.75 9.20
C GLU A 122 7.01 6.11 7.79
N ASP A 123 7.91 6.09 6.79
CA ASP A 123 7.53 6.34 5.40
C ASP A 123 6.52 5.32 4.88
N ILE A 124 6.72 4.03 5.21
CA ILE A 124 5.75 2.97 4.86
C ILE A 124 4.40 3.24 5.52
N GLY A 125 4.36 3.66 6.78
CA GLY A 125 3.12 4.03 7.47
C GLY A 125 2.39 5.18 6.78
N ILE A 126 3.10 6.25 6.43
CA ILE A 126 2.55 7.43 5.75
C ILE A 126 2.01 7.05 4.36
N LEU A 127 2.78 6.29 3.58
CA LEU A 127 2.40 5.88 2.22
C LEU A 127 1.19 4.93 2.24
N LEU A 128 1.21 3.95 3.15
CA LEU A 128 0.11 3.01 3.33
C LEU A 128 -1.18 3.73 3.70
N ASN A 129 -1.10 4.67 4.64
CA ASN A 129 -2.24 5.43 5.07
C ASN A 129 -2.84 6.26 3.92
N ALA A 130 -2.01 6.94 3.14
CA ALA A 130 -2.46 7.68 1.96
C ALA A 130 -3.15 6.77 0.93
N ILE A 131 -2.65 5.55 0.72
CA ILE A 131 -3.29 4.55 -0.15
C ILE A 131 -4.64 4.11 0.41
N ILE A 132 -4.73 3.81 1.72
CA ILE A 132 -5.98 3.38 2.37
C ILE A 132 -7.06 4.47 2.25
N TYR A 133 -6.68 5.74 2.43
CA TYR A 133 -7.59 6.86 2.20
C TYR A 133 -8.15 6.85 0.77
N HIS A 134 -7.29 6.73 -0.25
CA HIS A 134 -7.73 6.66 -1.66
C HIS A 134 -8.50 5.38 -2.04
N ILE A 135 -8.43 4.32 -1.25
CA ILE A 135 -9.23 3.09 -1.42
C ILE A 135 -10.69 3.29 -0.98
N GLY A 136 -10.96 4.24 -0.08
CA GLY A 136 -12.28 4.41 0.54
C GLY A 136 -12.47 3.47 1.73
N THR A 137 -11.83 3.81 2.84
CA THR A 137 -11.64 3.00 4.06
C THR A 137 -12.90 2.22 4.46
N THR A 138 -14.06 2.86 4.60
CA THR A 138 -15.27 2.19 5.09
C THR A 138 -15.80 1.11 4.14
N ALA A 139 -15.92 1.41 2.85
CA ALA A 139 -16.45 0.46 1.87
C ALA A 139 -15.49 -0.73 1.67
N PHE A 140 -14.18 -0.44 1.66
CA PHE A 140 -13.15 -1.47 1.59
C PHE A 140 -13.14 -2.37 2.82
N MET A 141 -13.12 -1.79 4.02
CA MET A 141 -13.10 -2.56 5.28
C MET A 141 -14.36 -3.39 5.47
N ASN A 142 -15.53 -2.89 5.07
CA ASN A 142 -16.76 -3.68 5.04
C ASN A 142 -16.63 -4.88 4.10
N SER A 143 -16.01 -4.70 2.93
CA SER A 143 -15.79 -5.78 1.98
C SER A 143 -14.77 -6.83 2.45
N ILE A 144 -13.77 -6.44 3.25
CA ILE A 144 -12.81 -7.36 3.88
C ILE A 144 -13.48 -8.12 5.02
N THR A 145 -14.23 -7.41 5.88
CA THR A 145 -14.98 -8.01 6.98
C THR A 145 -16.02 -9.00 6.47
N ALA A 146 -16.77 -8.64 5.41
CA ALA A 146 -17.71 -9.54 4.76
C ALA A 146 -17.02 -10.81 4.26
N LEU A 147 -15.88 -10.70 3.58
CA LEU A 147 -15.09 -11.86 3.15
C LEU A 147 -14.70 -12.76 4.33
N LYS A 148 -14.16 -12.18 5.41
CA LYS A 148 -13.75 -12.95 6.60
C LYS A 148 -14.92 -13.60 7.35
N ASN A 149 -16.12 -13.01 7.27
CA ASN A 149 -17.30 -13.53 7.96
C ASN A 149 -18.02 -14.62 7.17
N VAL A 150 -17.94 -14.62 5.84
CA VAL A 150 -18.55 -15.65 4.98
C VAL A 150 -17.58 -16.79 4.64
N SER A 151 -16.30 -16.62 4.99
CA SER A 151 -15.24 -17.60 4.77
C SER A 151 -14.59 -17.89 6.13
N PRO A 152 -14.83 -19.06 6.78
CA PRO A 152 -13.68 -19.72 7.37
C PRO A 152 -12.75 -19.90 6.17
N LEU A 153 -11.62 -19.21 6.12
CA LEU A 153 -10.70 -19.29 4.98
C LEU A 153 -10.21 -20.75 4.86
N ASP A 154 -11.02 -21.57 4.21
CA ASP A 154 -10.76 -22.98 3.99
C ASP A 154 -9.57 -23.04 3.03
N GLU A 155 -8.71 -24.04 3.19
CA GLU A 155 -7.41 -24.08 2.51
C GLU A 155 -7.53 -23.79 1.01
N GLU A 156 -8.62 -24.21 0.37
CA GLU A 156 -8.91 -23.96 -1.05
C GLU A 156 -9.05 -22.49 -1.44
N GLU A 157 -9.70 -21.64 -0.62
CA GLU A 157 -9.84 -20.21 -0.93
C GLU A 157 -8.54 -19.44 -0.66
N ILE A 158 -7.79 -19.83 0.37
CA ILE A 158 -6.42 -19.33 0.60
C ILE A 158 -5.53 -19.71 -0.58
N ILE A 159 -5.59 -20.97 -1.01
CA ILE A 159 -4.85 -21.48 -2.17
C ILE A 159 -5.27 -20.72 -3.43
N ALA A 160 -6.55 -20.42 -3.65
CA ALA A 160 -7.00 -19.64 -4.80
C ALA A 160 -6.50 -18.19 -4.78
N LEU A 161 -6.49 -17.54 -3.61
CA LEU A 161 -5.93 -16.19 -3.44
C LEU A 161 -4.40 -16.18 -3.60
N GLN A 162 -3.70 -17.18 -3.08
CA GLN A 162 -2.26 -17.38 -3.25
C GLN A 162 -1.91 -17.70 -4.70
N GLN A 163 -2.62 -18.59 -5.37
CA GLN A 163 -2.44 -18.91 -6.79
C GLN A 163 -2.69 -17.69 -7.66
N ASN A 164 -3.70 -16.88 -7.33
CA ASN A 164 -3.88 -15.59 -7.98
C ASN A 164 -2.64 -14.72 -7.76
N LYS A 165 -2.22 -14.46 -6.52
CA LYS A 165 -1.02 -13.68 -6.18
C LYS A 165 0.23 -14.18 -6.94
N GLU A 166 0.49 -15.48 -6.95
CA GLU A 166 1.61 -16.09 -7.67
C GLU A 166 1.49 -15.93 -9.18
N LYS A 167 0.30 -16.08 -9.76
CA LYS A 167 0.07 -15.89 -11.19
C LYS A 167 0.33 -14.44 -11.60
N TRP A 168 0.01 -13.47 -10.73
CA TRP A 168 0.36 -12.07 -10.94
C TRP A 168 1.88 -11.84 -10.83
N ASN A 169 2.54 -12.43 -9.84
CA ASN A 169 4.00 -12.34 -9.65
C ASN A 169 4.79 -13.00 -10.78
N ARG A 170 4.37 -14.19 -11.25
CA ARG A 170 4.99 -14.88 -12.40
C ARG A 170 4.80 -14.11 -13.70
N LYS A 171 3.65 -13.47 -13.90
CA LYS A 171 3.45 -12.57 -15.05
C LYS A 171 4.41 -11.37 -15.03
N ALA A 172 4.74 -10.85 -13.86
CA ALA A 172 5.72 -9.78 -13.71
C ALA A 172 7.15 -10.27 -13.99
N ALA A 173 7.51 -11.48 -13.52
CA ALA A 173 8.84 -12.07 -13.72
C ALA A 173 9.11 -12.58 -15.16
N LEU A 174 8.08 -12.95 -15.93
CA LEU A 174 8.24 -13.40 -17.32
C LEU A 174 8.34 -12.24 -18.33
N ARG A 175 8.28 -10.99 -17.85
CA ARG A 175 8.34 -9.77 -18.69
C ARG A 175 9.57 -8.89 -18.41
N SER A 176 10.44 -9.32 -17.48
CA SER A 176 11.79 -8.78 -17.26
C SER A 176 12.80 -9.48 -18.15
#